data_AF-A0A8E5XRQ2-F1
#
_entry.id   AF-A0A8E5XRQ2-F1
#
_cell.length_a   1.000
_cell.length_b   1.000
_cell.length_c   1.000
_cell.angle_alpha   90.00
_cell.angle_beta   90.00
_cell.angle_gamma   90.00
#
_symmetry.space_group_name_H-M   'P 1'
#
loop_
_entity.id
_entity.type
_entity.pdbx_description
1 polymer ?
#
loop_
_entity_poly.entity_id
_entity_poly.type
_entity_poly.pdbx_seq_one_letter_code
_entity_poly.pdbx_strand_id
1 'polypeptide(L)'
;MKLSCIRPQAGGAARNTRRKVLSLLELGAPVPNLRTRTVAVAVGGLLIASGAIAGTAAQANAVSSLAPAITAVSAASTGDLSAPAKKEIAMQLVCSAENSSLDWKAQYGYIEDIDDDRGYTGGIIGFTSGTGDMLELVQNYANTKPDNNVLKPFLPVLRKVNGTKSHEGLGQKYVDAWHQAAKDSVFLKEQDKLRDSMYFNPAVSQGKSDGLSNLGQFMYYDAIFMHGPGDSSDSFGGIRKSAMKNAKTPAQGGDEKTYLQAFATARKKIMKQENAHSDTSRVDDAQLKFLNEGNYDLHTPLKWKVYGDPYEIK
;
A
#
# COMPACT_ATOMS: atom_id res chain seq x y z
N MET A 1 -7.81 4.28 -4.89
CA MET A 1 -7.73 3.19 -5.88
C MET A 1 -7.37 1.93 -5.10
N LYS A 2 -8.32 1.01 -4.93
CA LYS A 2 -8.08 -0.27 -4.24
C LYS A 2 -7.74 -1.31 -5.29
N LEU A 3 -6.75 -2.14 -5.00
CA LEU A 3 -6.35 -3.25 -5.85
C LEU A 3 -7.15 -4.49 -5.43
N SER A 4 -7.95 -5.07 -6.32
CA SER A 4 -8.43 -6.43 -6.07
C SER A 4 -7.28 -7.41 -6.27
N CYS A 5 -7.19 -8.39 -5.37
CA CYS A 5 -6.20 -9.45 -5.41
C CYS A 5 -6.22 -10.18 -6.77
N ILE A 6 -5.03 -10.47 -7.29
CA ILE A 6 -4.79 -11.11 -8.60
C ILE A 6 -5.11 -12.63 -8.57
N ARG A 7 -5.87 -13.12 -7.58
CA ARG A 7 -6.10 -14.56 -7.45
C ARG A 7 -7.14 -15.03 -8.48
N PRO A 8 -6.83 -15.99 -9.37
CA PRO A 8 -7.86 -16.73 -10.06
C PRO A 8 -8.69 -17.47 -8.99
N GLN A 9 -10.01 -17.29 -9.01
CA GLN A 9 -10.92 -17.96 -8.08
C GLN A 9 -10.63 -19.46 -8.09
N ALA A 10 -10.08 -19.99 -7.00
CA ALA A 10 -9.84 -21.43 -6.87
C ALA A 10 -11.19 -22.14 -6.96
N GLY A 11 -11.37 -22.95 -8.01
CA GLY A 11 -12.58 -23.72 -8.26
C GLY A 11 -12.93 -24.64 -7.09
N GLY A 12 -13.91 -24.22 -6.29
CA GLY A 12 -14.50 -24.99 -5.21
C GLY A 12 -15.96 -25.28 -5.52
N ALA A 13 -16.23 -26.52 -5.94
CA ALA A 13 -17.49 -27.26 -5.93
C ALA A 13 -18.82 -26.46 -5.93
N ALA A 14 -19.54 -26.61 -7.04
CA ALA A 14 -20.94 -26.21 -7.22
C ALA A 14 -21.82 -26.44 -5.97
N ARG A 15 -22.45 -25.37 -5.49
CA ARG A 15 -23.74 -25.47 -4.81
C ARG A 15 -24.70 -24.43 -5.36
N ASN A 16 -25.67 -24.99 -6.07
CA ASN A 16 -26.77 -24.35 -6.76
C ASN A 16 -27.76 -23.79 -5.71
N THR A 17 -27.81 -22.47 -5.53
CA THR A 17 -28.99 -21.81 -4.93
C THR A 17 -29.24 -20.49 -5.63
N ARG A 18 -30.22 -20.51 -6.53
CA ARG A 18 -30.90 -19.31 -7.04
C ARG A 18 -31.41 -18.48 -5.86
N ARG A 19 -31.00 -17.22 -5.76
CA ARG A 19 -31.81 -16.18 -5.12
C ARG A 19 -31.72 -14.90 -5.94
N LYS A 20 -32.86 -14.57 -6.55
CA LYS A 20 -33.18 -13.24 -7.08
C LYS A 20 -32.94 -12.21 -5.98
N VAL A 21 -32.22 -11.14 -6.29
CA VAL A 21 -32.39 -9.85 -5.60
C VAL A 21 -32.54 -8.77 -6.66
N LEU A 22 -33.62 -8.02 -6.46
CA LEU A 22 -34.16 -6.96 -7.29
C LEU A 22 -33.16 -5.81 -7.52
N SER A 23 -33.19 -5.30 -8.75
CA SER A 23 -32.87 -3.93 -9.13
C SER A 23 -33.54 -2.91 -8.20
N LEU A 24 -32.77 -1.92 -7.73
CA LEU A 24 -33.30 -0.60 -7.41
C LEU A 24 -32.46 0.46 -8.13
N LEU A 25 -33.21 1.34 -8.79
CA LEU A 25 -32.80 2.41 -9.68
C LEU A 25 -31.99 3.52 -9.01
N GLU A 26 -31.19 4.16 -9.87
CA GLU A 26 -30.90 5.60 -10.01
C GLU A 26 -30.76 6.48 -8.78
N LEU A 27 -29.59 7.13 -8.69
CA LEU A 27 -29.48 8.57 -8.56
C LEU A 27 -28.10 9.00 -9.08
N GLY A 28 -28.09 9.58 -10.29
CA GLY A 28 -26.91 10.23 -10.86
C GLY A 28 -26.63 11.55 -10.14
N ALA A 29 -25.37 11.80 -9.83
CA ALA A 29 -24.86 13.13 -9.50
C ALA A 29 -23.47 13.32 -10.12
N PRO A 30 -23.19 14.48 -10.77
CA PRO A 30 -21.98 14.71 -11.53
C PRO A 30 -20.77 15.06 -10.64
N VAL A 31 -19.58 14.64 -11.08
CA VAL A 31 -18.28 14.97 -10.48
C VAL A 31 -17.93 16.44 -10.80
N PRO A 32 -17.61 17.29 -9.80
CA PRO A 32 -17.21 18.67 -10.07
C PRO A 32 -15.71 18.79 -10.35
N ASN A 33 -15.39 19.53 -11.42
CA ASN A 33 -14.06 19.98 -11.82
C ASN A 33 -13.35 20.79 -10.72
N LEU A 34 -12.13 20.41 -10.35
CA LEU A 34 -11.25 21.27 -9.55
C LEU A 34 -10.66 22.37 -10.45
N ARG A 35 -11.10 23.61 -10.23
CA ARG A 35 -10.36 24.82 -10.64
C ARG A 35 -9.43 25.26 -9.52
N THR A 36 -8.18 25.46 -9.90
CA THR A 36 -7.08 26.10 -9.17
C THR A 36 -7.51 27.44 -8.57
N ARG A 37 -7.27 27.66 -7.27
CA ARG A 37 -7.07 29.01 -6.73
C ARG A 37 -6.03 29.04 -5.61
N THR A 38 -5.14 30.00 -5.79
CA THR A 38 -3.96 30.36 -5.03
C THR A 38 -4.28 31.00 -3.69
N VAL A 39 -3.45 30.63 -2.70
CA VAL A 39 -3.01 31.27 -1.45
C VAL A 39 -3.50 32.70 -1.14
N ALA A 40 -3.89 32.93 0.13
CA ALA A 40 -3.52 34.15 0.87
C ALA A 40 -3.50 33.86 2.39
N VAL A 41 -2.33 34.11 2.99
CA VAL A 41 -2.06 34.18 4.44
C VAL A 41 -2.68 35.45 5.02
N ALA A 42 -3.25 35.39 6.22
CA ALA A 42 -3.57 36.58 7.01
C ALA A 42 -3.08 36.42 8.46
N VAL A 43 -2.25 37.38 8.82
CA VAL A 43 -1.51 37.59 10.07
C VAL A 43 -2.46 38.01 11.20
N GLY A 44 -2.15 37.56 12.42
CA GLY A 44 -2.86 37.93 13.63
C GLY A 44 -2.49 39.31 14.21
N GLY A 45 -3.44 39.83 14.97
CA GLY A 45 -3.36 40.89 15.99
C GLY A 45 -4.67 40.78 16.77
N LEU A 46 -4.82 41.12 18.04
CA LEU A 46 -4.05 41.89 19.00
C LEU A 46 -4.80 41.69 20.34
N LEU A 47 -4.11 41.71 21.48
CA LEU A 47 -4.40 42.55 22.66
C LEU A 47 -4.01 41.88 23.99
N ILE A 48 -3.32 42.73 24.75
CA ILE A 48 -2.65 42.54 26.03
C ILE A 48 -3.66 42.78 27.15
N ALA A 49 -3.56 42.01 28.23
CA ALA A 49 -4.06 42.43 29.55
C ALA A 49 -3.05 42.02 30.63
N SER A 50 -2.58 43.02 31.34
CA SER A 50 -1.56 43.01 32.39
C SER A 50 -2.06 42.43 33.72
N GLY A 51 -1.15 41.87 34.51
CA GLY A 51 -1.40 41.54 35.91
C GLY A 51 -0.13 41.04 36.60
N ALA A 52 0.61 41.96 37.21
CA ALA A 52 1.78 41.67 38.03
C ALA A 52 1.35 41.34 39.47
N ILE A 53 1.87 40.26 40.05
CA ILE A 53 1.97 40.09 41.51
C ILE A 53 3.31 39.40 41.80
N ALA A 54 4.13 40.06 42.61
CA ALA A 54 5.40 39.56 43.12
C ALA A 54 5.18 38.55 44.25
N GLY A 55 6.03 37.52 44.33
CA GLY A 55 6.06 36.57 45.44
C GLY A 55 7.33 35.72 45.40
N THR A 56 8.24 36.01 46.32
CA THR A 56 9.55 35.39 46.53
C THR A 56 9.49 33.98 47.13
N ALA A 57 10.42 33.15 46.65
CA ALA A 57 11.17 32.09 47.35
C ALA A 57 10.43 30.91 48.02
N ALA A 58 10.67 29.71 47.48
CA ALA A 58 11.03 28.54 48.29
C ALA A 58 11.76 27.50 47.42
N GLN A 59 13.07 27.34 47.65
CA GLN A 59 13.83 26.18 47.19
C GLN A 59 13.40 24.97 48.02
N ALA A 60 12.92 23.92 47.36
CA ALA A 60 12.79 22.60 47.93
C ALA A 60 13.80 21.67 47.24
N ASN A 61 14.87 21.34 47.96
CA ASN A 61 15.80 20.28 47.58
C ASN A 61 15.06 18.93 47.72
N ALA A 62 14.61 18.38 46.60
CA ALA A 62 14.19 16.99 46.51
C ALA A 62 15.39 16.14 46.08
N VAL A 63 15.95 15.40 47.03
CA VAL A 63 16.92 14.32 46.77
C VAL A 63 16.17 13.22 46.01
N SER A 64 16.39 13.12 44.71
CA SER A 64 15.87 12.03 43.88
C SER A 64 16.95 10.97 43.74
N SER A 65 16.65 9.78 44.28
CA SER A 65 17.45 8.57 44.13
C SER A 65 17.58 8.19 42.65
N LEU A 66 18.80 8.25 42.11
CA LEU A 66 19.11 7.78 40.77
C LEU A 66 19.15 6.24 40.75
N ALA A 67 18.06 5.62 40.33
CA ALA A 67 18.12 4.28 39.75
C ALA A 67 18.67 4.41 38.31
N PRO A 68 19.59 3.56 37.84
CA PRO A 68 20.04 3.63 36.47
C PRO A 68 18.90 3.17 35.56
N ALA A 69 18.29 4.11 34.84
CA ALA A 69 17.47 3.78 33.69
C ALA A 69 18.38 3.17 32.64
N ILE A 70 18.27 1.85 32.45
CA ILE A 70 18.87 1.14 31.33
C ILE A 70 18.16 1.69 30.09
N THR A 71 18.75 2.70 29.47
CA THR A 71 18.35 3.16 28.16
C THR A 71 18.68 2.02 27.22
N ALA A 72 17.65 1.26 26.82
CA ALA A 72 17.74 0.38 25.68
C ALA A 72 18.07 1.27 24.48
N VAL A 73 19.36 1.33 24.13
CA VAL A 73 19.81 1.91 22.89
C VAL A 73 19.21 1.04 21.80
N SER A 74 18.15 1.53 21.13
CA SER A 74 17.67 0.94 19.89
C SER A 74 18.87 0.80 18.96
N ALA A 75 19.22 -0.44 18.65
CA ALA A 75 20.22 -0.75 17.65
C ALA A 75 19.82 0.00 16.36
N ALA A 76 20.68 0.91 15.91
CA ALA A 76 20.48 1.64 14.68
C ALA A 76 20.37 0.63 13.53
N SER A 77 19.23 0.61 12.85
CA SER A 77 18.99 -0.23 11.68
C SER A 77 20.04 0.05 10.60
N THR A 78 20.70 -0.96 10.07
CA THR A 78 21.77 -0.83 9.05
C THR A 78 21.25 -0.53 7.63
N GLY A 79 20.04 0.02 7.50
CA GLY A 79 19.39 0.37 6.24
C GLY A 79 17.87 0.51 6.41
N ASP A 80 17.19 0.96 5.36
CA ASP A 80 15.72 0.98 5.28
C ASP A 80 15.22 -0.03 4.23
N LEU A 81 13.90 -0.18 4.08
CA LEU A 81 13.30 -1.15 3.16
C LEU A 81 13.69 -0.91 1.69
N SER A 82 14.17 0.30 1.34
CA SER A 82 14.62 0.61 -0.03
C SER A 82 15.96 -0.01 -0.40
N ALA A 83 16.71 -0.55 0.58
CA ALA A 83 17.91 -1.33 0.29
C ALA A 83 17.57 -2.50 -0.66
N PRO A 84 18.34 -2.75 -1.75
CA PRO A 84 17.95 -3.70 -2.80
C PRO A 84 17.53 -5.08 -2.30
N ALA A 85 18.27 -5.66 -1.35
CA ALA A 85 17.94 -6.97 -0.76
C ALA A 85 16.63 -6.92 0.06
N LYS A 86 16.39 -5.84 0.81
CA LYS A 86 15.15 -5.68 1.60
C LYS A 86 13.95 -5.40 0.71
N LYS A 87 14.14 -4.65 -0.37
CA LYS A 87 13.11 -4.41 -1.39
C LYS A 87 12.71 -5.70 -2.10
N GLU A 88 13.69 -6.53 -2.48
CA GLU A 88 13.43 -7.84 -3.08
C GLU A 88 12.62 -8.73 -2.11
N ILE A 89 12.98 -8.80 -0.83
CA ILE A 89 12.21 -9.50 0.21
C ILE A 89 10.77 -8.95 0.28
N ALA A 90 10.60 -7.62 0.29
CA ALA A 90 9.27 -7.00 0.34
C ALA A 90 8.39 -7.39 -0.86
N MET A 91 8.97 -7.47 -2.06
CA MET A 91 8.23 -7.89 -3.27
C MET A 91 7.78 -9.35 -3.16
N GLN A 92 8.65 -10.23 -2.68
CA GLN A 92 8.33 -11.66 -2.49
C GLN A 92 7.25 -11.87 -1.42
N LEU A 93 7.33 -11.13 -0.31
CA LEU A 93 6.31 -11.17 0.74
C LEU A 93 4.93 -10.74 0.21
N VAL A 94 4.85 -9.63 -0.54
CA VAL A 94 3.59 -9.20 -1.18
C VAL A 94 3.10 -10.25 -2.17
N CYS A 95 3.98 -10.77 -3.05
CA CYS A 95 3.60 -11.75 -4.05
C CYS A 95 3.09 -13.06 -3.44
N SER A 96 3.58 -13.46 -2.25
CA SER A 96 3.04 -14.63 -1.55
C SER A 96 1.56 -14.47 -1.18
N ALA A 97 1.14 -13.24 -0.88
CA ALA A 97 -0.25 -12.91 -0.58
C ALA A 97 -1.09 -12.62 -1.84
N GLU A 98 -0.52 -11.98 -2.86
CA GLU A 98 -1.29 -11.61 -4.06
C GLU A 98 -1.41 -12.77 -5.07
N ASN A 99 -0.38 -13.61 -5.16
CA ASN A 99 -0.22 -14.61 -6.23
C ASN A 99 0.16 -16.01 -5.73
N SER A 100 0.25 -16.23 -4.41
CA SER A 100 0.68 -17.51 -3.84
C SER A 100 2.01 -18.02 -4.41
N SER A 101 2.95 -17.09 -4.62
CA SER A 101 4.28 -17.34 -5.21
C SER A 101 5.31 -16.37 -4.63
N LEU A 102 6.59 -16.74 -4.69
CA LEU A 102 7.69 -15.79 -4.44
C LEU A 102 8.22 -15.18 -5.74
N ASP A 103 7.88 -15.73 -6.91
CA ASP A 103 8.31 -15.22 -8.21
C ASP A 103 7.44 -14.04 -8.66
N TRP A 104 7.65 -12.89 -8.02
CA TRP A 104 6.95 -11.65 -8.35
C TRP A 104 7.28 -11.14 -9.75
N LYS A 105 8.44 -11.51 -10.31
CA LYS A 105 8.86 -11.08 -11.66
C LYS A 105 8.06 -11.80 -12.75
N ALA A 106 7.51 -12.98 -12.48
CA ALA A 106 6.57 -13.61 -13.39
C ALA A 106 5.32 -12.74 -13.66
N GLN A 107 4.98 -11.81 -12.76
CA GLN A 107 3.78 -10.98 -12.87
C GLN A 107 3.92 -9.81 -13.84
N TYR A 108 5.11 -9.46 -14.33
CA TYR A 108 5.25 -8.39 -15.33
C TYR A 108 4.40 -8.63 -16.59
N GLY A 109 4.26 -9.90 -17.00
CA GLY A 109 3.48 -10.31 -18.14
C GLY A 109 2.04 -10.71 -17.83
N TYR A 110 1.63 -10.70 -16.56
CA TYR A 110 0.25 -11.01 -16.18
C TYR A 110 -0.71 -9.98 -16.79
N ILE A 111 -1.82 -10.45 -17.35
CA ILE A 111 -2.94 -9.61 -17.81
C ILE A 111 -4.21 -10.46 -17.92
N GLU A 112 -5.28 -10.04 -17.27
CA GLU A 112 -6.57 -10.74 -17.25
C GLU A 112 -7.67 -9.76 -16.86
N ASP A 113 -8.91 -9.95 -17.32
CA ASP A 113 -10.05 -9.34 -16.65
C ASP A 113 -10.58 -10.33 -15.61
N ILE A 114 -10.50 -9.95 -14.34
CA ILE A 114 -10.87 -10.79 -13.21
C ILE A 114 -12.34 -10.57 -12.77
N ASP A 115 -13.15 -9.98 -13.65
CA ASP A 115 -14.59 -9.74 -13.48
C ASP A 115 -14.94 -8.87 -12.27
N ASP A 116 -14.10 -7.88 -11.96
CA ASP A 116 -14.27 -6.98 -10.81
C ASP A 116 -14.57 -5.53 -11.18
N ASP A 117 -15.12 -5.34 -12.38
CA ASP A 117 -15.53 -4.08 -12.98
C ASP A 117 -14.39 -3.07 -13.25
N ARG A 118 -13.12 -3.52 -13.25
CA ARG A 118 -11.96 -2.67 -13.61
C ARG A 118 -11.42 -2.92 -15.02
N GLY A 119 -12.00 -3.88 -15.75
CA GLY A 119 -11.52 -4.35 -17.05
C GLY A 119 -10.22 -5.15 -16.88
N TYR A 120 -9.33 -5.10 -17.87
CA TYR A 120 -8.03 -5.75 -17.76
C TYR A 120 -7.26 -5.25 -16.53
N THR A 121 -6.74 -6.19 -15.75
CA THR A 121 -5.79 -6.04 -14.65
C THR A 121 -4.49 -6.73 -15.07
N GLY A 122 -3.35 -6.05 -14.98
CA GLY A 122 -2.08 -6.61 -15.44
C GLY A 122 -0.84 -6.07 -14.73
N GLY A 123 0.28 -6.79 -14.85
CA GLY A 123 1.58 -6.37 -14.34
C GLY A 123 1.77 -6.60 -12.85
N ILE A 124 2.95 -6.20 -12.36
CA ILE A 124 3.45 -6.52 -11.00
C ILE A 124 2.63 -5.92 -9.84
N ILE A 125 1.74 -4.97 -10.15
CA ILE A 125 0.85 -4.36 -9.16
C ILE A 125 -0.62 -4.37 -9.59
N GLY A 126 -0.99 -5.09 -10.66
CA GLY A 126 -2.39 -5.13 -11.12
C GLY A 126 -2.91 -3.79 -11.66
N PHE A 127 -2.13 -3.15 -12.54
CA PHE A 127 -2.56 -1.98 -13.30
C PHE A 127 -3.87 -2.26 -14.03
N THR A 128 -4.84 -1.34 -14.04
CA THR A 128 -6.14 -1.59 -14.68
C THR A 128 -6.51 -0.63 -15.80
N SER A 129 -7.15 -1.16 -16.85
CA SER A 129 -7.64 -0.34 -17.97
C SER A 129 -8.72 0.65 -17.54
N GLY A 130 -9.51 0.31 -16.52
CA GLY A 130 -10.63 1.11 -16.05
C GLY A 130 -10.27 2.19 -15.02
N THR A 131 -9.11 2.13 -14.38
CA THR A 131 -8.73 3.10 -13.33
C THR A 131 -7.66 4.11 -13.74
N GLY A 132 -7.11 3.95 -14.94
CA GLY A 132 -6.25 4.94 -15.60
C GLY A 132 -4.75 4.73 -15.40
N ASP A 133 -4.34 3.92 -14.43
CA ASP A 133 -2.94 3.59 -14.17
C ASP A 133 -2.32 2.71 -15.26
N MET A 134 -3.09 1.79 -15.87
CA MET A 134 -2.63 1.06 -17.06
C MET A 134 -2.41 2.01 -18.25
N LEU A 135 -3.29 3.00 -18.42
CA LEU A 135 -3.12 4.02 -19.45
C LEU A 135 -1.87 4.85 -19.18
N GLU A 136 -1.63 5.26 -17.93
CA GLU A 136 -0.41 5.96 -17.52
C GLU A 136 0.85 5.13 -17.81
N LEU A 137 0.85 3.85 -17.45
CA LEU A 137 1.94 2.91 -17.73
C LEU A 137 2.27 2.85 -19.22
N VAL A 138 1.26 2.60 -20.05
CA VAL A 138 1.45 2.49 -21.50
C VAL A 138 1.92 3.82 -22.09
N GLN A 139 1.43 4.95 -21.57
CA GLN A 139 1.87 6.27 -22.01
C GLN A 139 3.33 6.54 -21.64
N ASN A 140 3.75 6.19 -20.42
CA ASN A 140 5.14 6.34 -19.97
C ASN A 140 6.10 5.44 -20.76
N TYR A 141 5.67 4.21 -21.05
CA TYR A 141 6.43 3.29 -21.89
C TYR A 141 6.56 3.82 -23.33
N ALA A 142 5.47 4.32 -23.93
CA ALA A 142 5.48 4.91 -25.26
C ALA A 142 6.32 6.21 -25.34
N ASN A 143 6.38 6.99 -24.26
CA ASN A 143 7.22 8.19 -24.19
C ASN A 143 8.71 7.84 -24.07
N THR A 144 9.04 6.84 -23.25
CA THR A 144 10.42 6.41 -23.00
C THR A 144 11.00 5.65 -24.19
N LYS A 145 10.18 4.83 -24.85
CA LYS A 145 10.54 4.08 -26.06
C LYS A 145 9.47 4.30 -27.13
N PRO A 146 9.59 5.35 -27.96
CA PRO A 146 8.56 5.68 -28.95
C PRO A 146 8.60 4.80 -30.20
N ASP A 147 9.76 4.23 -30.52
CA ASP A 147 10.00 3.42 -31.72
C ASP A 147 9.74 1.94 -31.45
N ASN A 148 9.10 1.26 -32.40
CA ASN A 148 8.75 -0.17 -32.33
C ASN A 148 8.00 -0.57 -31.03
N ASN A 149 7.27 0.37 -30.43
CA ASN A 149 6.51 0.13 -29.21
C ASN A 149 5.18 -0.56 -29.55
N VAL A 150 5.03 -1.80 -29.10
CA VAL A 150 3.86 -2.64 -29.41
C VAL A 150 2.59 -2.23 -28.67
N LEU A 151 2.70 -1.46 -27.58
CA LEU A 151 1.55 -0.98 -26.81
C LEU A 151 1.08 0.42 -27.23
N LYS A 152 1.94 1.23 -27.85
CA LYS A 152 1.63 2.60 -28.32
C LYS A 152 0.37 2.68 -29.20
N PRO A 153 0.10 1.75 -30.15
CA PRO A 153 -1.13 1.79 -30.95
C PRO A 153 -2.44 1.68 -30.13
N PHE A 154 -2.39 1.16 -28.91
CA PHE A 154 -3.56 0.99 -28.05
C PHE A 154 -3.87 2.23 -27.20
N LEU A 155 -3.01 3.25 -27.18
CA LEU A 155 -3.23 4.48 -26.40
C LEU A 155 -4.57 5.17 -26.68
N PRO A 156 -5.04 5.35 -27.93
CA PRO A 156 -6.35 5.95 -28.18
C PRO A 156 -7.51 5.13 -27.60
N VAL A 157 -7.39 3.80 -27.66
CA VAL A 157 -8.40 2.89 -27.12
C VAL A 157 -8.39 2.91 -25.59
N LEU A 158 -7.20 2.83 -24.96
CA LEU A 158 -7.04 2.94 -23.52
C LEU A 158 -7.65 4.24 -22.97
N ARG A 159 -7.48 5.37 -23.69
CA ARG A 159 -8.15 6.64 -23.32
C ARG A 159 -9.67 6.56 -23.40
N LYS A 160 -10.22 5.85 -24.39
CA LYS A 160 -11.67 5.69 -24.58
C LYS A 160 -12.29 4.81 -23.49
N VAL A 161 -11.62 3.72 -23.10
CA VAL A 161 -12.17 2.76 -22.12
C VAL A 161 -11.89 3.14 -20.67
N ASN A 162 -10.95 4.06 -20.41
CA ASN A 162 -10.64 4.53 -19.07
C ASN A 162 -11.90 5.03 -18.33
N GLY A 163 -12.07 4.63 -17.07
CA GLY A 163 -13.30 4.84 -16.28
C GLY A 163 -14.38 3.79 -16.50
N THR A 164 -14.13 2.75 -17.30
CA THR A 164 -15.07 1.66 -17.58
C THR A 164 -14.38 0.29 -17.55
N LYS A 165 -15.17 -0.79 -17.52
CA LYS A 165 -14.69 -2.18 -17.70
C LYS A 165 -14.63 -2.64 -19.17
N SER A 166 -14.72 -1.72 -20.13
CA SER A 166 -14.85 -2.09 -21.54
C SER A 166 -13.54 -2.65 -22.13
N HIS A 167 -13.67 -3.70 -22.95
CA HIS A 167 -12.59 -4.26 -23.77
C HIS A 167 -12.63 -3.82 -25.23
N GLU A 168 -13.56 -2.94 -25.59
CA GLU A 168 -13.79 -2.51 -26.98
C GLU A 168 -12.50 -1.93 -27.58
N GLY A 169 -11.95 -2.60 -28.60
CA GLY A 169 -10.73 -2.17 -29.30
C GLY A 169 -9.40 -2.66 -28.68
N LEU A 170 -9.43 -3.34 -27.53
CA LEU A 170 -8.26 -3.98 -26.92
C LEU A 170 -8.18 -5.46 -27.34
N GLY A 171 -9.00 -6.31 -26.71
CA GLY A 171 -9.14 -7.74 -26.98
C GLY A 171 -7.82 -8.52 -26.98
N GLN A 172 -7.82 -9.66 -27.67
CA GLN A 172 -6.65 -10.57 -27.74
C GLN A 172 -5.39 -9.87 -28.26
N LYS A 173 -5.51 -8.94 -29.21
CA LYS A 173 -4.36 -8.20 -29.75
C LYS A 173 -3.65 -7.39 -28.68
N TYR A 174 -4.38 -6.81 -27.74
CA TYR A 174 -3.80 -6.08 -26.62
C TYR A 174 -3.09 -7.01 -25.65
N VAL A 175 -3.71 -8.14 -25.32
CA VAL A 175 -3.11 -9.20 -24.48
C VAL A 175 -1.79 -9.71 -25.08
N ASP A 176 -1.78 -10.02 -26.37
CA ASP A 176 -0.57 -10.48 -27.07
C ASP A 176 0.54 -9.40 -27.05
N ALA A 177 0.17 -8.13 -27.29
CA ALA A 177 1.10 -7.01 -27.23
C ALA A 177 1.64 -6.77 -25.82
N TRP A 178 0.82 -6.98 -24.78
CA TRP A 178 1.24 -6.92 -23.38
C TRP A 178 2.29 -7.99 -23.06
N HIS A 179 2.03 -9.24 -23.43
CA HIS A 179 3.00 -10.33 -23.27
C HIS A 179 4.29 -10.10 -24.06
N GLN A 180 4.21 -9.47 -25.23
CA GLN A 180 5.40 -9.07 -25.98
C GLN A 180 6.16 -7.95 -25.29
N ALA A 181 5.48 -6.91 -24.80
CA ALA A 181 6.09 -5.82 -24.05
C ALA A 181 6.74 -6.28 -22.75
N ALA A 182 6.19 -7.30 -22.08
CA ALA A 182 6.74 -7.90 -20.87
C ALA A 182 8.09 -8.62 -21.08
N LYS A 183 8.61 -8.67 -22.32
CA LYS A 183 9.98 -9.11 -22.63
C LYS A 183 10.96 -7.94 -22.78
N ASP A 184 10.46 -6.71 -22.80
CA ASP A 184 11.24 -5.49 -22.95
C ASP A 184 11.60 -4.88 -21.60
N SER A 185 12.90 -4.78 -21.30
CA SER A 185 13.42 -4.17 -20.08
C SER A 185 12.92 -2.74 -19.82
N VAL A 186 12.54 -1.98 -20.85
CA VAL A 186 11.98 -0.64 -20.66
C VAL A 186 10.57 -0.73 -20.08
N PHE A 187 9.73 -1.65 -20.57
CA PHE A 187 8.39 -1.84 -20.02
C PHE A 187 8.43 -2.33 -18.57
N LEU A 188 9.36 -3.25 -18.24
CA LEU A 188 9.58 -3.71 -16.87
C LEU A 188 9.93 -2.53 -15.93
N LYS A 189 10.85 -1.66 -16.38
CA LYS A 189 11.27 -0.47 -15.63
C LYS A 189 10.13 0.53 -15.43
N GLU A 190 9.24 0.71 -16.41
CA GLU A 190 8.09 1.60 -16.24
C GLU A 190 7.07 1.04 -15.24
N GLN A 191 6.87 -0.29 -15.21
CA GLN A 191 6.08 -0.91 -14.16
C GLN A 191 6.70 -0.71 -12.77
N ASP A 192 8.02 -0.90 -12.64
CA ASP A 192 8.75 -0.65 -11.39
C ASP A 192 8.62 0.79 -10.93
N LYS A 193 8.75 1.77 -11.84
CA LYS A 193 8.63 3.20 -11.52
C LYS A 193 7.25 3.55 -10.99
N LEU A 194 6.18 3.03 -11.59
CA LEU A 194 4.83 3.32 -11.13
C LEU A 194 4.51 2.64 -9.79
N ARG A 195 4.93 1.38 -9.59
CA ARG A 195 4.89 0.75 -8.26
C ARG A 195 5.57 1.65 -7.23
N ASP A 196 6.76 2.12 -7.58
CA ASP A 196 7.60 2.89 -6.67
C ASP A 196 6.99 4.26 -6.34
N SER A 197 6.50 4.98 -7.34
CA SER A 197 5.91 6.30 -7.15
C SER A 197 4.57 6.24 -6.40
N MET A 198 3.73 5.25 -6.69
CA MET A 198 2.38 5.18 -6.14
C MET A 198 2.32 4.51 -4.76
N TYR A 199 3.16 3.51 -4.51
CA TYR A 199 3.03 2.64 -3.34
C TYR A 199 4.30 2.57 -2.49
N PHE A 200 5.41 2.13 -3.08
CA PHE A 200 6.62 1.80 -2.30
C PHE A 200 7.26 3.04 -1.67
N ASN A 201 7.57 4.06 -2.46
CA ASN A 201 8.25 5.26 -1.95
C ASN A 201 7.39 6.03 -0.93
N PRO A 202 6.08 6.23 -1.14
CA PRO A 202 5.21 6.84 -0.12
C PRO A 202 5.19 6.05 1.20
N ALA A 203 5.03 4.72 1.14
CA ALA A 203 5.01 3.88 2.34
C ALA A 203 6.33 3.91 3.12
N VAL A 204 7.45 3.74 2.41
CA VAL A 204 8.80 3.75 3.02
C VAL A 204 9.11 5.12 3.61
N SER A 205 8.81 6.20 2.88
CA SER A 205 9.03 7.57 3.37
C SER A 205 8.19 7.86 4.61
N GLN A 206 6.92 7.43 4.62
CA GLN A 206 6.05 7.59 5.78
C GLN A 206 6.50 6.74 6.97
N GLY A 207 6.96 5.51 6.73
CA GLY A 207 7.50 4.63 7.77
C GLY A 207 8.76 5.23 8.42
N LYS A 208 9.65 5.81 7.62
CA LYS A 208 10.83 6.54 8.11
C LYS A 208 10.44 7.76 8.94
N SER A 209 9.46 8.54 8.49
CA SER A 209 8.94 9.70 9.23
C SER A 209 8.34 9.30 10.58
N ASP A 210 7.74 8.11 10.67
CA ASP A 210 7.22 7.55 11.91
C ASP A 210 8.28 6.86 12.77
N GLY A 211 9.53 6.77 12.30
CA GLY A 211 10.64 6.12 13.00
C GLY A 211 10.57 4.59 12.99
N LEU A 212 9.98 3.99 11.95
CA LEU A 212 9.78 2.55 11.84
C LEU A 212 10.98 1.83 11.22
N SER A 213 11.23 0.62 11.71
CA SER A 213 12.14 -0.38 11.15
C SER A 213 11.71 -0.88 9.76
N ASN A 214 12.51 -1.79 9.16
CA ASN A 214 12.17 -2.43 7.89
C ASN A 214 10.83 -3.17 7.96
N LEU A 215 10.53 -3.86 9.06
CA LEU A 215 9.26 -4.54 9.26
C LEU A 215 8.09 -3.55 9.28
N GLY A 216 8.22 -2.43 10.00
CA GLY A 216 7.17 -1.42 10.04
C GLY A 216 6.96 -0.73 8.69
N GLN A 217 8.03 -0.45 7.96
CA GLN A 217 7.97 0.05 6.58
C GLN A 217 7.32 -0.97 5.63
N PHE A 218 7.60 -2.27 5.80
CA PHE A 218 6.96 -3.33 5.02
C PHE A 218 5.46 -3.42 5.33
N MET A 219 5.06 -3.35 6.62
CA MET A 219 3.65 -3.32 7.00
C MET A 219 2.90 -2.14 6.38
N TYR A 220 3.56 -0.99 6.24
CA TYR A 220 3.01 0.16 5.51
C TYR A 220 2.90 -0.08 4.02
N TYR A 221 3.95 -0.65 3.40
CA TYR A 221 3.96 -0.96 1.97
C TYR A 221 2.85 -1.95 1.60
N ASP A 222 2.73 -3.02 2.37
CA ASP A 222 1.70 -4.04 2.18
C ASP A 222 0.28 -3.49 2.40
N ALA A 223 0.11 -2.54 3.32
CA ALA A 223 -1.15 -1.87 3.57
C ALA A 223 -1.53 -0.89 2.45
N ILE A 224 -0.61 -0.03 1.99
CA ILE A 224 -0.90 0.90 0.88
C ILE A 224 -1.14 0.16 -0.42
N PHE A 225 -0.50 -0.99 -0.62
CA PHE A 225 -0.72 -1.84 -1.79
C PHE A 225 -2.18 -2.31 -1.85
N MET A 226 -2.68 -2.91 -0.77
CA MET A 226 -4.06 -3.42 -0.70
C MET A 226 -5.11 -2.30 -0.61
N HIS A 227 -4.91 -1.34 0.29
CA HIS A 227 -5.93 -0.35 0.65
C HIS A 227 -5.84 0.95 -0.18
N GLY A 228 -4.78 1.10 -0.98
CA GLY A 228 -4.49 2.30 -1.74
C GLY A 228 -4.01 3.49 -0.89
N PRO A 229 -3.48 4.53 -1.55
CA PRO A 229 -3.19 5.81 -0.92
C PRO A 229 -4.47 6.57 -0.55
N GLY A 230 -4.35 7.56 0.33
CA GLY A 230 -5.43 8.47 0.71
C GLY A 230 -5.65 8.55 2.21
N ASP A 231 -6.67 9.32 2.61
CA ASP A 231 -7.03 9.58 4.02
C ASP A 231 -8.45 9.11 4.40
N SER A 232 -9.16 8.42 3.49
CA SER A 232 -10.43 7.77 3.82
C SER A 232 -10.22 6.70 4.89
N SER A 233 -11.24 6.38 5.68
CA SER A 233 -11.10 5.47 6.83
C SER A 233 -10.59 4.06 6.48
N ASP A 234 -10.76 3.65 5.23
CA ASP A 234 -10.41 2.37 4.64
C ASP A 234 -9.15 2.40 3.75
N SER A 235 -8.50 3.55 3.63
CA SER A 235 -7.22 3.72 2.92
C SER A 235 -6.03 3.69 3.87
N PHE A 236 -4.80 3.62 3.33
CA PHE A 236 -3.58 3.60 4.13
C PHE A 236 -3.49 4.73 5.17
N GLY A 237 -3.75 5.99 4.79
CA GLY A 237 -3.67 7.12 5.71
C GLY A 237 -4.72 7.06 6.82
N GLY A 238 -5.93 6.57 6.51
CA GLY A 238 -6.98 6.33 7.50
C GLY A 238 -6.62 5.23 8.49
N ILE A 239 -6.07 4.11 8.01
CA ILE A 239 -5.58 3.00 8.86
C ILE A 239 -4.46 3.49 9.78
N ARG A 240 -3.48 4.22 9.24
CA ARG A 240 -2.40 4.83 10.02
C ARG A 240 -2.95 5.79 11.09
N LYS A 241 -3.86 6.68 10.72
CA LYS A 241 -4.51 7.62 11.66
C LYS A 241 -5.28 6.89 12.77
N SER A 242 -5.91 5.76 12.45
CA SER A 242 -6.57 4.90 13.44
C SER A 242 -5.57 4.26 14.41
N ALA A 243 -4.43 3.76 13.90
CA ALA A 243 -3.35 3.23 14.74
C ALA A 243 -2.79 4.27 15.71
N MET A 244 -2.51 5.47 15.20
CA MET A 244 -1.94 6.59 15.98
C MET A 244 -2.87 7.10 17.11
N LYS A 245 -4.17 6.83 17.04
CA LYS A 245 -5.10 7.12 18.16
C LYS A 245 -4.91 6.16 19.34
N ASN A 246 -4.34 4.98 19.10
CA ASN A 246 -4.21 3.91 20.08
C ASN A 246 -2.76 3.72 20.56
N ALA A 247 -1.77 4.11 19.77
CA ALA A 247 -0.36 4.05 20.13
C ALA A 247 0.43 5.16 19.46
N LYS A 248 1.39 5.75 20.18
CA LYS A 248 2.35 6.73 19.61
C LYS A 248 3.33 6.02 18.67
N THR A 249 3.72 6.68 17.59
CA THR A 249 4.82 6.18 16.74
C THR A 249 6.15 6.28 17.47
N PRO A 250 7.19 5.53 17.05
CA PRO A 250 8.55 5.72 17.55
C PRO A 250 9.06 7.16 17.46
N ALA A 251 8.79 7.87 16.36
CA ALA A 251 9.15 9.28 16.21
C ALA A 251 8.45 10.21 17.24
N GLN A 252 7.35 9.75 17.85
CA GLN A 252 6.64 10.43 18.93
C GLN A 252 7.02 9.90 20.33
N GLY A 253 8.08 9.08 20.43
CA GLY A 253 8.56 8.46 21.66
C GLY A 253 7.76 7.22 22.09
N GLY A 254 7.01 6.59 21.19
CA GLY A 254 6.31 5.33 21.45
C GLY A 254 7.18 4.10 21.24
N ASP A 255 6.76 2.96 21.81
CA ASP A 255 7.36 1.66 21.52
C ASP A 255 6.89 1.14 20.14
N GLU A 256 7.83 0.69 19.31
CA GLU A 256 7.53 0.24 17.94
C GLU A 256 6.62 -0.99 17.94
N LYS A 257 6.84 -1.95 18.86
CA LYS A 257 5.98 -3.15 18.95
C LYS A 257 4.53 -2.78 19.21
N THR A 258 4.32 -1.92 20.20
CA THR A 258 2.99 -1.40 20.58
C THR A 258 2.33 -0.68 19.40
N TYR A 259 3.09 0.15 18.69
CA TYR A 259 2.59 0.85 17.51
C TYR A 259 2.19 -0.10 16.37
N LEU A 260 3.06 -1.06 16.01
CA LEU A 260 2.79 -2.00 14.92
C LEU A 260 1.65 -2.97 15.25
N GLN A 261 1.47 -3.35 16.52
CA GLN A 261 0.29 -4.10 16.96
C GLN A 261 -1.01 -3.28 16.80
N ALA A 262 -0.99 -1.99 17.15
CA ALA A 262 -2.12 -1.09 16.92
C ALA A 262 -2.42 -0.92 15.43
N PHE A 263 -1.38 -0.81 14.60
CA PHE A 263 -1.51 -0.71 13.14
C PHE A 263 -2.10 -1.99 12.53
N ALA A 264 -1.59 -3.17 12.89
CA ALA A 264 -2.13 -4.46 12.47
C ALA A 264 -3.61 -4.61 12.88
N THR A 265 -3.96 -4.19 14.09
CA THR A 265 -5.35 -4.22 14.59
C THR A 265 -6.26 -3.33 13.75
N ALA A 266 -5.85 -2.09 13.48
CA ALA A 266 -6.59 -1.16 12.64
C ALA A 266 -6.77 -1.70 11.22
N ARG A 267 -5.70 -2.24 10.63
CA ARG A 267 -5.71 -2.81 9.29
C ARG A 267 -6.66 -4.01 9.17
N LYS A 268 -6.54 -4.99 10.08
CA LYS A 268 -7.39 -6.18 10.09
C LYS A 268 -8.88 -5.83 10.20
N LYS A 269 -9.21 -4.75 10.93
CA LYS A 269 -10.60 -4.26 11.01
C LYS A 269 -11.12 -3.84 9.64
N ILE A 270 -10.31 -3.14 8.84
CA ILE A 270 -10.67 -2.73 7.48
C ILE A 270 -10.73 -3.92 6.53
N MET A 271 -9.74 -4.82 6.57
CA MET A 271 -9.73 -6.05 5.76
C MET A 271 -11.01 -6.87 5.91
N LYS A 272 -11.51 -7.02 7.14
CA LYS A 272 -12.74 -7.76 7.45
C LYS A 272 -14.04 -7.10 6.97
N GLN A 273 -14.00 -5.85 6.52
CA GLN A 273 -15.17 -5.16 5.96
C GLN A 273 -15.42 -5.55 4.49
N GLU A 274 -14.42 -6.13 3.83
CA GLU A 274 -14.48 -6.50 2.42
C GLU A 274 -14.39 -8.03 2.30
N ASN A 275 -15.44 -8.66 1.76
CA ASN A 275 -15.49 -10.13 1.66
C ASN A 275 -14.25 -10.71 0.94
N ALA A 276 -13.77 -10.03 -0.10
CA ALA A 276 -12.58 -10.40 -0.86
C ALA A 276 -11.27 -10.34 -0.05
N HIS A 277 -11.26 -9.68 1.11
CA HIS A 277 -10.08 -9.47 1.97
C HIS A 277 -10.29 -9.95 3.41
N SER A 278 -11.32 -10.76 3.65
CA SER A 278 -11.66 -11.22 5.01
C SER A 278 -10.63 -12.16 5.63
N ASP A 279 -9.82 -12.85 4.82
CA ASP A 279 -8.65 -13.60 5.27
C ASP A 279 -7.50 -12.64 5.66
N THR A 280 -7.07 -12.71 6.92
CA THR A 280 -6.03 -11.84 7.49
C THR A 280 -4.69 -12.55 7.70
N SER A 281 -4.45 -13.71 7.10
CA SER A 281 -3.22 -14.51 7.28
C SER A 281 -1.94 -13.74 6.89
N ARG A 282 -1.99 -12.86 5.87
CA ARG A 282 -0.86 -11.97 5.53
C ARG A 282 -0.43 -11.07 6.69
N VAL A 283 -1.35 -10.76 7.60
CA VAL A 283 -1.07 -10.00 8.83
C VAL A 283 -0.75 -10.96 9.97
N ASP A 284 -1.58 -11.98 10.19
CA ASP A 284 -1.51 -12.86 11.36
C ASP A 284 -0.33 -13.83 11.33
N ASP A 285 -0.17 -14.54 10.21
CA ASP A 285 0.78 -15.65 10.06
C ASP A 285 2.09 -15.22 9.38
N ALA A 286 2.21 -13.92 9.05
CA ALA A 286 3.42 -13.32 8.49
C ALA A 286 3.88 -12.07 9.27
N GLN A 287 3.19 -10.92 9.13
CA GLN A 287 3.66 -9.65 9.72
C GLN A 287 3.75 -9.69 11.25
N LEU A 288 2.68 -10.11 11.93
CA LEU A 288 2.65 -10.23 13.38
C LEU A 288 3.57 -11.35 13.88
N LYS A 289 3.79 -12.39 13.07
CA LYS A 289 4.80 -13.40 13.36
C LYS A 289 6.20 -12.78 13.42
N PHE A 290 6.62 -12.05 12.39
CA PHE A 290 7.94 -11.38 12.38
C PHE A 290 8.08 -10.37 13.53
N LEU A 291 7.00 -9.66 13.85
CA LEU A 291 6.96 -8.73 14.98
C LEU A 291 7.15 -9.45 16.32
N ASN A 292 6.50 -10.60 16.51
CA ASN A 292 6.61 -11.40 17.73
C ASN A 292 7.99 -12.04 17.89
N GLU A 293 8.66 -12.35 16.77
CA GLU A 293 10.05 -12.82 16.73
C GLU A 293 11.07 -11.69 16.97
N GLY A 294 10.63 -10.42 17.03
CA GLY A 294 11.52 -9.27 17.15
C GLY A 294 12.37 -9.04 15.90
N ASN A 295 11.96 -9.55 14.74
CA ASN A 295 12.70 -9.42 13.49
C ASN A 295 12.36 -8.11 12.76
N TYR A 296 12.65 -6.99 13.42
CA TYR A 296 12.40 -5.63 12.93
C TYR A 296 13.13 -5.31 11.62
N ASP A 297 14.29 -5.93 11.41
CA ASP A 297 15.10 -5.69 10.22
C ASP A 297 14.74 -6.60 9.04
N LEU A 298 13.83 -7.57 9.20
CA LEU A 298 13.52 -8.61 8.20
C LEU A 298 14.77 -9.41 7.80
N HIS A 299 15.56 -9.87 8.79
CA HIS A 299 16.70 -10.77 8.57
C HIS A 299 16.21 -12.15 8.12
N THR A 300 16.89 -12.73 7.15
CA THR A 300 16.63 -14.10 6.70
C THR A 300 17.35 -15.10 7.64
N PRO A 301 16.86 -16.34 7.77
CA PRO A 301 15.70 -16.90 7.06
C PRO A 301 14.36 -16.34 7.56
N LEU A 302 13.48 -15.99 6.61
CA LEU A 302 12.09 -15.62 6.90
C LEU A 302 11.19 -16.82 6.59
N LYS A 303 10.34 -17.21 7.54
CA LYS A 303 9.37 -18.29 7.39
C LYS A 303 7.99 -17.79 7.80
N TRP A 304 6.99 -17.99 6.95
CA TRP A 304 5.62 -17.55 7.22
C TRP A 304 4.60 -18.42 6.50
N LYS A 305 3.32 -18.14 6.74
CA LYS A 305 2.21 -18.70 5.97
C LYS A 305 1.29 -17.60 5.48
N VAL A 306 0.69 -17.80 4.32
CA VAL A 306 -0.46 -17.02 3.85
C VAL A 306 -1.45 -18.01 3.24
N TYR A 307 -2.73 -17.91 3.57
CA TYR A 307 -3.79 -18.86 3.17
C TYR A 307 -3.54 -20.32 3.57
N GLY A 308 -2.67 -20.55 4.57
CA GLY A 308 -2.24 -21.88 5.00
C GLY A 308 -0.97 -22.40 4.30
N ASP A 309 -0.59 -21.81 3.16
CA ASP A 309 0.58 -22.23 2.38
C ASP A 309 1.88 -21.71 3.02
N PRO A 310 2.89 -22.58 3.24
CA PRO A 310 4.17 -22.18 3.82
C PRO A 310 5.11 -21.57 2.79
N TYR A 311 5.83 -20.52 3.20
CA TYR A 311 6.85 -19.85 2.39
C TYR A 311 8.15 -19.67 3.20
N GLU A 312 9.28 -19.64 2.49
CA GLU A 312 10.60 -19.38 3.07
C GLU A 312 11.46 -18.53 2.12
N ILE A 313 12.13 -17.51 2.68
CA ILE A 313 13.26 -16.83 2.06
C ILE A 313 14.49 -17.13 2.91
N LYS A 314 15.54 -17.66 2.28
CA LYS A 314 16.79 -18.05 2.95
C LYS A 314 17.73 -16.88 3.14
#